data_AF-A0AAV1QWU2-F1
#
_entry.id   AF-A0AAV1QWU2-F1
#
_cell.length_a   1.000
_cell.length_b   1.000
_cell.length_c   1.000
_cell.angle_alpha   90.00
_cell.angle_beta   90.00
_cell.angle_gamma   90.00
#
_symmetry.space_group_name_H-M   'P 1'
#
loop_
_entity.id
_entity.type
_entity.pdbx_description
1 polymer ?
#
loop_
_entity_poly.entity_id
_entity_poly.type
_entity_poly.pdbx_seq_one_letter_code
_entity_poly.pdbx_strand_id
1 'polypeptide(L)'
;MISDSHVVSRVLLELITGVDFSNITDSSNSILNERIDHVLSTSDSYSVIDKSLIGQGFDAEIFQMLKVACNCVDSIPDRRPTMLQVYEDIKAIRERCEQVNDTEMLMQPELLPVPSENSTVEIEIAES
;
A
#
# COMPACT_ATOMS: atom_id res chain seq x y z
N MET A 1 31.41 -7.59 -1.69
CA MET A 1 30.62 -7.41 -0.45
C MET A 1 29.26 -6.88 -0.88
N ILE A 2 28.24 -7.71 -0.75
CA ILE A 2 26.84 -7.27 -0.86
C ILE A 2 26.58 -6.37 0.35
N SER A 3 26.09 -5.15 0.17
CA SER A 3 25.72 -4.30 1.30
C SER A 3 24.36 -4.75 1.84
N ASP A 4 24.10 -4.56 3.14
CA ASP A 4 22.83 -4.98 3.77
C ASP A 4 21.60 -4.39 3.06
N SER A 5 21.73 -3.19 2.49
CA SER A 5 20.70 -2.56 1.64
C SER A 5 20.36 -3.35 0.37
N HIS A 6 21.31 -4.05 -0.23
CA HIS A 6 21.09 -4.87 -1.43
C HIS A 6 20.32 -6.14 -1.10
N VAL A 7 20.59 -6.75 0.06
CA VAL A 7 19.85 -7.92 0.53
C VAL A 7 18.39 -7.55 0.78
N VAL A 8 18.14 -6.42 1.46
CA VAL A 8 16.78 -5.93 1.72
C VAL A 8 16.04 -5.62 0.41
N SER A 9 16.68 -4.91 -0.53
CA SER A 9 16.09 -4.62 -1.84
C SER A 9 15.65 -5.88 -2.57
N ARG A 10 16.51 -6.91 -2.63
CA ARG A 10 16.18 -8.19 -3.29
C ARG A 10 14.96 -8.85 -2.66
N VAL A 11 14.90 -8.92 -1.34
CA VAL A 11 13.76 -9.53 -0.64
C VAL A 11 12.46 -8.75 -0.88
N LEU A 12 12.51 -7.41 -0.87
CA LEU A 12 11.34 -6.58 -1.16
C LEU A 12 10.88 -6.72 -2.61
N LEU A 13 11.81 -6.74 -3.57
CA LEU A 13 11.48 -6.93 -4.99
C LEU A 13 10.89 -8.32 -5.25
N GLU A 14 11.45 -9.37 -4.64
CA GLU A 14 10.91 -10.73 -4.70
C GLU A 14 9.46 -10.77 -4.22
N LEU A 15 9.20 -10.14 -3.06
CA LEU A 15 7.87 -10.10 -2.47
C LEU A 15 6.86 -9.34 -3.35
N ILE A 16 7.25 -8.19 -3.91
CA ILE A 16 6.34 -7.32 -4.68
C ILE A 16 6.06 -7.89 -6.07
N THR A 17 7.04 -8.53 -6.69
CA THR A 17 6.95 -8.98 -8.09
C THR A 17 6.62 -10.46 -8.24
N GLY A 18 6.74 -11.25 -7.16
CA GLY A 18 6.59 -12.71 -7.18
C GLY A 18 7.70 -13.43 -7.96
N VAL A 19 8.78 -12.73 -8.33
CA VAL A 19 9.91 -13.27 -9.09
C VAL A 19 11.02 -13.70 -8.15
N ASP A 20 11.52 -14.92 -8.31
CA ASP A 20 12.70 -15.39 -7.57
C ASP A 20 13.97 -14.67 -8.03
N PHE A 21 14.57 -13.87 -7.13
CA PHE A 21 15.83 -13.16 -7.38
C PHE A 21 17.05 -13.93 -6.84
N SER A 22 16.88 -15.14 -6.31
CA SER A 22 17.95 -15.99 -5.74
C SER A 22 18.95 -16.48 -6.79
N ASN A 23 18.48 -16.78 -8.00
CA ASN A 23 19.33 -17.25 -9.09
C ASN A 23 20.23 -16.17 -9.71
N ILE A 24 20.01 -14.90 -9.37
CA ILE A 24 20.78 -13.80 -9.91
C ILE A 24 22.00 -13.60 -9.00
N THR A 25 22.98 -14.48 -9.19
CA THR A 25 24.22 -14.52 -8.42
C THR A 25 25.22 -13.48 -8.92
N ASP A 26 26.12 -13.06 -8.01
CA ASP A 26 27.03 -11.89 -8.01
C ASP A 26 27.81 -11.55 -9.31
N SER A 27 27.86 -12.45 -10.29
CA SER A 27 28.41 -12.21 -11.63
C SER A 27 27.50 -11.34 -12.52
N SER A 28 26.24 -11.17 -12.13
CA SER A 28 25.17 -10.62 -12.99
C SER A 28 24.44 -9.45 -12.35
N ASN A 29 25.15 -8.65 -11.54
CA ASN A 29 24.69 -7.34 -11.08
C ASN A 29 24.19 -6.48 -12.27
N SER A 30 24.72 -6.67 -13.47
CA SER A 30 24.22 -6.01 -14.68
C SER A 30 22.79 -6.42 -15.05
N ILE A 31 22.38 -7.67 -14.82
CA ILE A 31 21.04 -8.18 -15.14
C ILE A 31 20.03 -7.75 -14.08
N LEU A 32 20.42 -7.75 -12.79
CA LEU A 32 19.61 -7.12 -11.74
C LEU A 32 19.43 -5.64 -12.02
N ASN A 33 20.52 -4.92 -12.28
CA ASN A 33 20.44 -3.49 -12.55
C ASN A 33 19.69 -3.21 -13.84
N GLU A 34 19.85 -4.02 -14.91
CA GLU A 34 19.08 -3.87 -16.14
C GLU A 34 17.60 -4.15 -15.94
N ARG A 35 17.24 -5.20 -15.17
CA ARG A 35 15.83 -5.47 -14.86
C ARG A 35 15.27 -4.43 -13.92
N ILE A 36 15.98 -4.01 -12.88
CA ILE A 36 15.55 -2.97 -11.94
C ILE A 36 15.47 -1.62 -12.66
N ASP A 37 16.41 -1.28 -13.53
CA ASP A 37 16.35 -0.11 -14.40
C ASP A 37 15.18 -0.22 -15.37
N HIS A 38 14.87 -1.40 -15.90
CA HIS A 38 13.67 -1.61 -16.71
C HIS A 38 12.41 -1.38 -15.87
N VAL A 39 12.32 -1.91 -14.65
CA VAL A 39 11.21 -1.67 -13.71
C VAL A 39 11.08 -0.18 -13.37
N LEU A 40 12.20 0.51 -13.21
CA LEU A 40 12.29 1.94 -12.88
C LEU A 40 12.03 2.86 -14.07
N SER A 41 12.39 2.43 -15.28
CA SER A 41 12.30 3.21 -16.51
C SER A 41 11.00 2.98 -17.26
N THR A 42 10.28 1.89 -17.01
CA THR A 42 8.94 1.71 -17.56
C THR A 42 7.99 2.70 -16.89
N SER A 43 7.32 3.51 -17.70
CA SER A 43 6.18 4.35 -17.26
C SER A 43 5.00 3.55 -16.70
N ASP A 44 5.09 2.21 -16.78
CA ASP A 44 4.11 1.26 -16.29
C ASP A 44 4.73 0.37 -15.19
N SER A 45 5.15 1.00 -14.11
CA SER A 45 5.67 0.33 -12.91
C SER A 45 4.68 -0.68 -12.30
N TYR A 46 3.38 -0.53 -12.61
CA TYR A 46 2.34 -1.48 -12.24
C TYR A 46 2.48 -2.83 -12.95
N SER A 47 3.06 -2.86 -14.15
CA SER A 47 3.25 -4.10 -14.92
C SER A 47 4.17 -5.12 -14.27
N VAL A 48 4.98 -4.69 -13.30
CA VAL A 48 5.99 -5.50 -12.62
C VAL A 48 5.47 -6.03 -11.29
N ILE A 49 4.46 -5.39 -10.71
CA ILE A 49 3.84 -5.82 -9.45
C ILE A 49 3.10 -7.14 -9.71
N ASP A 50 3.25 -8.09 -8.79
CA ASP A 50 2.49 -9.33 -8.82
C ASP A 50 0.99 -9.00 -8.85
N LYS A 51 0.30 -9.52 -9.86
CA LYS A 51 -1.12 -9.24 -10.10
C LYS A 51 -2.01 -9.64 -8.92
N SER A 52 -1.56 -10.57 -8.08
CA SER A 52 -2.26 -10.96 -6.85
C SER A 52 -2.30 -9.84 -5.80
N LEU A 53 -1.37 -8.88 -5.86
CA LEU A 53 -1.27 -7.77 -4.92
C LEU A 53 -2.05 -6.52 -5.37
N ILE A 54 -2.42 -6.42 -6.65
CA ILE A 54 -3.10 -5.25 -7.21
C ILE A 54 -4.61 -5.31 -6.94
N GLY A 55 -5.22 -4.15 -6.65
CA GLY A 55 -6.66 -4.00 -6.48
C GLY A 55 -7.16 -4.46 -5.11
N GLN A 56 -6.25 -4.67 -4.15
CA GLN A 56 -6.57 -5.11 -2.79
C GLN A 56 -6.78 -3.92 -1.82
N GLY A 57 -6.79 -2.69 -2.33
CA GLY A 57 -6.93 -1.47 -1.53
C GLY A 57 -5.60 -0.92 -0.99
N PHE A 58 -4.47 -1.55 -1.29
CA PHE A 58 -3.13 -1.17 -0.81
C PHE A 58 -2.15 -0.82 -1.95
N ASP A 59 -2.67 -0.54 -3.15
CA ASP A 59 -1.85 -0.34 -4.36
C ASP A 59 -0.84 0.81 -4.20
N ALA A 60 -1.22 1.86 -3.46
CA ALA A 60 -0.35 2.99 -3.16
C ALA A 60 0.80 2.59 -2.22
N GLU A 61 0.50 1.80 -1.19
CA GLU A 61 1.49 1.29 -0.23
C GLU A 61 2.46 0.32 -0.88
N ILE A 62 1.96 -0.57 -1.74
CA ILE A 62 2.79 -1.49 -2.54
C ILE A 62 3.72 -0.69 -3.46
N PHE A 63 3.21 0.35 -4.13
CA PHE A 63 4.03 1.19 -4.98
C PHE A 63 5.11 1.95 -4.20
N GLN A 64 4.79 2.43 -3.00
CA GLN A 64 5.78 3.07 -2.12
C GLN A 64 6.82 2.08 -1.62
N MET A 65 6.42 0.84 -1.31
CA MET A 65 7.34 -0.24 -0.95
C MET A 65 8.30 -0.56 -2.10
N LEU A 66 7.79 -0.58 -3.34
CA LEU A 66 8.61 -0.78 -4.54
C LEU A 66 9.65 0.34 -4.68
N LYS A 67 9.25 1.60 -4.44
CA LYS A 67 10.16 2.74 -4.48
C LYS A 67 11.28 2.64 -3.44
N VAL A 68 10.97 2.22 -2.21
CA VAL A 68 11.97 1.99 -1.16
C VAL A 68 12.97 0.92 -1.61
N ALA A 69 12.48 -0.19 -2.16
CA ALA A 69 13.33 -1.28 -2.66
C ALA A 69 14.27 -0.79 -3.77
N CYS A 70 13.77 0.00 -4.72
CA CYS A 70 14.58 0.56 -5.80
C CYS A 70 15.64 1.56 -5.30
N ASN A 71 15.31 2.44 -4.35
CA ASN A 71 16.27 3.41 -3.80
C ASN A 71 17.46 2.71 -3.12
N CYS A 72 17.27 1.54 -2.53
CA CYS A 72 18.32 0.76 -1.87
C CYS A 72 19.43 0.29 -2.83
N VAL A 73 19.14 0.22 -4.13
CA VAL A 73 20.06 -0.23 -5.20
C VAL A 73 20.37 0.90 -6.18
N ASP A 74 20.13 2.16 -5.82
CA ASP A 74 20.47 3.31 -6.67
C ASP A 74 21.93 3.20 -7.15
N SER A 75 22.14 3.43 -8.44
CA SER A 75 23.46 3.40 -9.07
C SER A 75 24.46 4.35 -8.40
N ILE A 76 23.97 5.44 -7.79
CA ILE A 76 24.74 6.45 -7.07
C ILE A 76 24.77 6.07 -5.58
N PRO A 77 25.93 5.65 -5.02
CA PRO A 77 26.02 5.17 -3.63
C PRO A 77 25.51 6.16 -2.58
N ASP A 78 25.78 7.44 -2.75
CA ASP A 78 25.37 8.50 -1.80
C ASP A 78 23.86 8.76 -1.79
N ARG A 79 23.12 8.28 -2.80
CA ARG A 79 21.65 8.35 -2.84
C ARG A 79 20.98 7.16 -2.17
N ARG A 80 21.73 6.10 -1.86
CA ARG A 80 21.18 4.92 -1.22
C ARG A 80 20.80 5.28 0.22
N PRO A 81 19.59 4.91 0.66
CA PRO A 81 19.19 5.12 2.03
C PRO A 81 20.04 4.26 2.98
N THR A 82 20.26 4.79 4.18
CA THR A 82 20.74 4.00 5.32
C THR A 82 19.68 3.00 5.75
N MET A 83 20.09 1.92 6.43
CA MET A 83 19.13 0.93 6.94
C MET A 83 18.10 1.52 7.90
N LEU A 84 18.48 2.56 8.65
CA LEU A 84 17.56 3.31 9.51
C LEU A 84 16.48 4.03 8.69
N GLN A 85 16.85 4.69 7.59
CA GLN A 85 15.89 5.34 6.69
C GLN A 85 14.96 4.31 6.05
N VAL A 86 15.48 3.16 5.60
CA VAL A 86 14.67 2.06 5.06
C VAL A 86 13.66 1.55 6.09
N TYR A 87 14.10 1.36 7.35
CA TYR A 87 13.21 0.95 8.42
C TYR A 87 12.09 1.98 8.69
N GLU A 88 12.41 3.26 8.79
CA GLU A 88 11.42 4.32 9.01
C GLU A 88 10.44 4.43 7.83
N ASP A 89 10.91 4.30 6.59
CA ASP A 89 10.06 4.31 5.40
C ASP A 89 9.08 3.13 5.40
N ILE A 90 9.56 1.91 5.69
CA ILE A 90 8.73 0.70 5.80
C ILE A 90 7.71 0.82 6.93
N LYS A 91 8.14 1.37 8.07
CA LYS A 91 7.26 1.62 9.21
C LYS A 91 6.13 2.59 8.85
N ALA A 92 6.47 3.71 8.20
CA ALA A 92 5.48 4.68 7.75
C ALA A 92 4.51 4.08 6.71
N ILE A 93 4.97 3.18 5.84
CA ILE A 93 4.08 2.43 4.92
C ILE A 93 3.11 1.56 5.71
N ARG A 94 3.61 0.77 6.68
CA ARG A 94 2.77 -0.09 7.53
C ARG A 94 1.69 0.69 8.27
N GLU A 95 2.04 1.82 8.87
CA GLU A 95 1.10 2.65 9.62
C GLU A 95 -0.06 3.15 8.74
N ARG A 96 0.16 3.37 7.44
CA ARG A 96 -0.90 3.71 6.49
C ARG A 96 -1.78 2.51 6.14
N CYS A 97 -1.22 1.31 6.05
CA CYS A 97 -2.01 0.08 5.88
C CYS A 97 -2.98 -0.14 7.05
N GLU A 98 -2.58 0.21 8.29
CA GLU A 98 -3.40 0.01 9.48
C GLU A 98 -4.62 0.96 9.55
N GLN A 99 -4.52 2.14 8.95
CA GLN A 99 -5.61 3.14 8.91
C GLN A 99 -6.74 2.77 7.95
N VAL A 100 -6.46 1.91 6.95
CA VAL A 100 -7.48 1.39 6.02
C VAL A 100 -8.49 0.49 6.74
N ASN A 101 -8.13 -0.06 7.89
CA ASN A 101 -8.94 -1.02 8.64
C ASN A 101 -10.06 -0.35 9.47
N ASP A 102 -9.87 0.92 9.85
CA ASP A 102 -10.80 1.62 10.74
C ASP A 102 -11.94 2.35 10.00
N THR A 103 -11.85 2.43 8.67
CA THR A 103 -12.78 3.24 7.86
C THR A 103 -13.98 2.43 7.30
N GLU A 104 -13.97 1.09 7.39
CA GLU A 104 -15.10 0.25 6.92
C GLU A 104 -16.30 0.17 7.91
N MET A 105 -16.36 0.98 8.97
CA MET A 105 -17.45 0.93 9.97
C MET A 105 -18.41 2.14 10.01
N LEU A 106 -18.29 3.14 9.13
CA LEU A 106 -19.20 4.32 9.14
C LEU A 106 -20.02 4.48 7.86
N MET A 107 -20.70 3.42 7.42
CA MET A 107 -21.93 3.57 6.64
C MET A 107 -23.11 3.04 7.43
N GLN A 108 -23.62 3.86 8.35
CA GLN A 108 -24.98 3.67 8.88
C GLN A 108 -25.96 4.27 7.87
N PRO A 109 -26.99 3.54 7.39
CA PRO A 109 -28.03 4.13 6.59
C PRO A 109 -28.92 4.99 7.52
N GLU A 110 -29.00 6.29 7.25
CA GLU A 110 -30.03 7.14 7.86
C GLU A 110 -31.41 6.60 7.45
N LEU A 111 -32.12 6.00 8.39
CA LEU A 111 -33.55 5.74 8.26
C LEU A 111 -34.30 7.02 8.62
N LEU A 112 -35.07 7.52 7.67
CA LEU A 112 -35.92 8.71 7.83
C LEU A 112 -36.85 8.59 9.04
N PRO A 113 -37.20 9.70 9.73
CA PRO A 113 -38.08 9.66 10.88
C PRO A 113 -39.46 9.11 10.51
N VAL A 114 -39.90 8.09 11.25
CA VAL A 114 -41.27 7.57 11.19
C VAL A 114 -42.22 8.69 11.64
N PRO A 115 -43.27 9.04 10.87
CA PRO A 115 -44.28 9.99 11.34
C PRO A 115 -45.05 9.33 12.49
N SER A 116 -45.03 9.98 13.66
CA SER A 116 -45.84 9.59 14.82
C SER A 116 -47.33 9.77 14.49
N GLU A 117 -48.09 8.68 14.47
CA GLU A 117 -49.54 8.75 14.58
C GLU A 117 -49.90 9.13 16.02
N ASN A 118 -50.28 10.39 16.24
CA ASN A 118 -50.89 10.84 17.48
C ASN A 118 -52.41 10.62 17.41
N SER A 119 -52.87 9.44 17.80
CA SER A 119 -54.27 9.26 18.18
C SER A 119 -54.53 9.92 19.53
N THR A 120 -55.39 10.93 19.56
CA THR A 120 -56.50 11.15 20.50
C THR A 120 -56.78 12.65 20.57
N VAL A 121 -57.81 13.10 19.84
CA VAL A 121 -58.44 14.41 20.08
C VAL A 121 -59.58 14.15 21.06
N GLU A 122 -59.40 14.52 22.32
CA GLU A 122 -60.53 14.79 23.20
C GLU A 122 -61.19 16.09 22.73
N ILE A 123 -62.49 16.01 22.43
CA ILE A 123 -63.34 17.20 22.33
C ILE A 123 -64.59 16.92 23.16
N GLU A 124 -64.53 17.36 24.40
CA GLU A 124 -65.70 17.70 25.20
C GLU A 124 -66.02 19.17 24.94
N ILE A 125 -67.11 19.46 24.22
CA ILE A 125 -67.75 20.77 24.26
C ILE A 125 -69.26 20.54 24.29
N ALA A 126 -69.86 20.98 25.41
CA ALA A 126 -71.28 21.11 25.64
C ALA A 126 -71.88 22.23 24.76
N GLU A 127 -73.11 22.03 24.25
CA GLU A 127 -74.23 22.97 24.45
C GLU A 127 -75.53 22.44 23.81
N SER A 128 -76.59 22.29 24.62
CA SER A 128 -77.96 22.85 24.43
C SER A 128 -78.85 22.43 25.59
#